data_AF-A0AAD7MSI7-F1
#
_entry.id   AF-A0AAD7MSI7-F1
#
_cell.length_a   1.000
_cell.length_b   1.000
_cell.length_c   1.000
_cell.angle_alpha   90.00
_cell.angle_beta   90.00
_cell.angle_gamma   90.00
#
_symmetry.space_group_name_H-M   'P 1'
#
loop_
_entity.id
_entity.type
_entity.pdbx_description
1 polymer ?
#
loop_
_entity_poly.entity_id
_entity_poly.type
_entity_poly.pdbx_seq_one_letter_code
_entity_poly.pdbx_strand_id
1 'polypeptide(L)'
;MVRPWRFKEHIKWAGDPHLRAQNLPDSPSRTDSATVGGGGLVWGTWLQLTGPDERITPASIAFLADTFINLPSLLPQSERGGLIPSETWFPTMTLVTEFKAPIPALSEKHATRTVGLYATGTFWGEPQGRHDSYLEVWTAPSELREGIDQAGWRDDQFCIATATQMTLSLPMEVNAGRAKYDAPKSKL
;
A
#
# COMPACT_ATOMS: atom_id res chain seq x y z
N MET A 1 -12.09 21.58 18.44
CA MET A 1 -12.44 20.40 17.60
C MET A 1 -11.33 20.26 16.57
N VAL A 2 -10.47 19.24 16.68
CA VAL A 2 -9.38 19.02 15.72
C VAL A 2 -10.01 18.49 14.43
N ARG A 3 -9.80 19.17 13.30
CA ARG A 3 -10.29 18.69 12.00
C ARG A 3 -9.59 17.36 11.70
N PRO A 4 -10.31 16.31 11.24
CA PRO A 4 -9.67 15.09 10.78
C PRO A 4 -8.70 15.40 9.64
N TRP A 5 -7.50 14.83 9.69
CA TRP A 5 -6.48 15.00 8.67
C TRP A 5 -6.98 14.49 7.32
N ARG A 6 -6.83 15.30 6.27
CA ARG A 6 -7.30 15.01 4.90
C ARG A 6 -6.16 14.61 3.98
N PHE A 7 -5.53 13.46 4.24
CA PHE A 7 -4.39 12.97 3.45
C PHE A 7 -4.62 12.94 1.93
N LYS A 8 -5.87 12.67 1.51
CA LYS A 8 -6.26 12.66 0.09
C LYS A 8 -6.05 13.99 -0.64
N GLU A 9 -5.97 15.11 0.09
CA GLU A 9 -5.71 16.43 -0.49
C GLU A 9 -4.20 16.67 -0.74
N HIS A 10 -3.33 15.81 -0.19
CA HIS A 10 -1.86 15.95 -0.24
C HIS A 10 -1.15 14.88 -1.10
N ILE A 11 -1.89 13.88 -1.60
CA ILE A 11 -1.33 12.78 -2.39
C ILE A 11 -2.18 12.50 -3.64
N LYS A 12 -1.53 12.10 -4.72
CA LYS A 12 -2.15 11.60 -5.96
C LYS A 12 -1.66 10.20 -6.28
N TRP A 13 -2.57 9.34 -6.73
CA TRP A 13 -2.27 7.95 -7.09
C TRP A 13 -2.55 7.70 -8.57
N ALA A 14 -1.71 6.87 -9.19
CA ALA A 14 -1.97 6.27 -10.50
C ALA A 14 -1.71 4.76 -10.41
N GLY A 15 -2.79 4.00 -10.19
CA GLY A 15 -2.72 2.55 -10.03
C GLY A 15 -2.38 1.83 -11.32
N ASP A 16 -1.66 0.71 -11.21
CA ASP A 16 -1.28 -0.12 -12.36
C ASP A 16 -2.42 -1.10 -12.71
N PRO A 17 -3.08 -0.94 -13.88
CA PRO A 17 -4.16 -1.83 -14.29
C PRO A 17 -3.68 -3.26 -14.61
N HIS A 18 -2.42 -3.43 -15.03
CA HIS A 18 -1.86 -4.75 -15.32
C HIS A 18 -1.68 -5.55 -14.03
N LEU A 19 -1.10 -4.94 -12.98
CA LEU A 19 -1.01 -5.58 -11.67
C LEU A 19 -2.39 -5.88 -11.08
N ARG A 20 -3.36 -4.98 -11.27
CA ARG A 20 -4.73 -5.23 -10.83
C ARG A 20 -5.33 -6.48 -11.48
N ALA A 21 -5.12 -6.66 -12.79
CA ALA A 21 -5.63 -7.82 -13.53
C ALA A 21 -5.03 -9.15 -13.04
N GLN A 22 -3.82 -9.15 -12.46
CA GLN A 22 -3.19 -10.36 -11.93
C GLN A 22 -3.92 -10.96 -10.70
N ASN A 23 -4.79 -10.18 -10.05
CA ASN A 23 -5.60 -10.66 -8.92
C ASN A 23 -6.93 -11.31 -9.34
N LEU A 24 -7.26 -11.31 -10.63
CA LEU A 24 -8.49 -11.93 -11.12
C LEU A 24 -8.41 -13.47 -11.00
N PRO A 25 -9.55 -14.17 -10.79
CA PRO A 25 -9.56 -15.62 -10.59
C PRO A 25 -8.91 -16.42 -11.72
N ASP A 26 -8.99 -15.91 -12.95
CA ASP A 26 -8.49 -16.51 -14.19
C ASP A 26 -7.05 -16.10 -14.55
N SER A 27 -6.40 -15.29 -13.71
CA SER A 27 -5.02 -14.88 -13.97
C SER A 27 -4.05 -16.06 -13.88
N PRO A 28 -3.09 -16.20 -14.80
CA PRO A 28 -2.08 -17.27 -14.76
C PRO A 28 -1.15 -17.19 -13.54
N SER A 29 -1.12 -16.05 -12.83
CA SER A 29 -0.37 -15.88 -11.58
C SER A 29 -1.09 -16.42 -10.35
N ARG A 30 -2.34 -16.88 -10.48
CA ARG A 30 -3.13 -17.43 -9.38
C ARG A 30 -2.73 -18.87 -9.08
N THR A 31 -2.70 -19.16 -7.78
CA THR A 31 -2.44 -20.48 -7.23
C THR A 31 -3.71 -21.09 -6.65
N ASP A 32 -3.70 -22.41 -6.52
CA ASP A 32 -4.78 -23.20 -5.93
C ASP A 32 -4.23 -24.17 -4.87
N SER A 33 -5.10 -25.04 -4.36
CA SER A 33 -4.76 -26.02 -3.34
C SER A 33 -3.75 -27.09 -3.81
N ALA A 34 -3.48 -27.20 -5.11
CA ALA A 34 -2.48 -28.12 -5.67
C ALA A 34 -1.08 -27.49 -5.74
N THR A 35 -0.95 -26.18 -5.56
CA THR A 35 0.33 -25.46 -5.60
C THR A 35 0.82 -25.09 -4.20
N VAL A 36 2.01 -25.54 -3.84
CA VAL A 36 2.66 -25.20 -2.57
C VAL A 36 3.64 -24.05 -2.80
N GLY A 37 3.44 -22.93 -2.10
CA GLY A 37 4.31 -21.75 -2.22
C GLY A 37 4.19 -21.08 -3.58
N GLY A 38 3.38 -20.03 -3.67
CA GLY A 38 3.19 -19.26 -4.89
C GLY A 38 1.86 -18.49 -4.89
N GLY A 39 1.72 -17.59 -5.86
CA GLY A 39 0.56 -16.72 -6.03
C GLY A 39 0.50 -15.62 -4.98
N GLY A 40 -0.72 -15.32 -4.51
CA GLY A 40 -0.98 -14.21 -3.61
C GLY A 40 -1.69 -13.05 -4.29
N LEU A 41 -1.68 -11.91 -3.61
CA LEU A 41 -2.26 -10.67 -4.07
C LEU A 41 -1.16 -9.69 -4.38
N VAL A 42 -1.34 -8.93 -5.45
CA VAL A 42 -0.37 -7.95 -5.92
C VAL A 42 -1.06 -6.60 -6.11
N TRP A 43 -0.36 -5.55 -5.74
CA TRP A 43 -0.81 -4.19 -5.93
C TRP A 43 0.37 -3.33 -6.36
N GLY A 44 0.11 -2.38 -7.23
CA GLY A 44 1.06 -1.32 -7.48
C GLY A 44 0.40 -0.03 -7.88
N THR A 45 1.05 1.06 -7.50
CA THR A 45 0.67 2.40 -7.87
C THR A 45 1.91 3.27 -7.97
N TRP A 46 1.81 4.31 -8.77
CA TRP A 46 2.61 5.49 -8.54
C TRP A 46 1.93 6.37 -7.50
N LEU A 47 2.69 6.92 -6.56
CA LEU A 47 2.21 7.85 -5.55
C LEU A 47 3.05 9.13 -5.64
N GLN A 48 2.36 10.27 -5.80
CA GLN A 48 2.96 11.60 -5.84
C GLN A 48 2.49 12.47 -4.68
N LEU A 49 3.43 13.16 -4.02
CA LEU A 49 3.15 14.28 -3.12
C LEU A 49 2.77 15.55 -3.92
N THR A 50 1.70 16.24 -3.54
CA THR A 50 1.12 17.31 -4.37
C THR A 50 1.68 18.70 -4.12
N GLY A 51 2.37 18.93 -3.00
CA GLY A 51 2.96 20.23 -2.68
C GLY A 51 4.13 20.55 -3.63
N PRO A 52 4.23 21.79 -4.15
CA PRO A 52 5.26 22.15 -5.12
C PRO A 52 6.69 21.98 -4.57
N ASP A 53 6.88 22.27 -3.29
CA ASP A 53 8.17 22.20 -2.58
C ASP A 53 8.37 20.90 -1.79
N GLU A 54 7.40 19.97 -1.88
CA GLU A 54 7.53 18.67 -1.23
C GLU A 54 8.59 17.83 -1.95
N ARG A 55 9.12 16.85 -1.23
CA ARG A 55 10.01 15.82 -1.77
C ARG A 55 9.91 14.58 -0.92
N ILE A 56 10.20 13.43 -1.51
CA ILE A 56 10.40 12.20 -0.77
C ILE A 56 11.65 12.36 0.10
N THR A 57 11.51 12.01 1.37
CA THR A 57 12.55 12.06 2.39
C THR A 57 12.68 10.70 3.03
N PRO A 58 13.79 10.40 3.73
CA PRO A 58 13.89 9.14 4.46
C PRO A 58 12.74 8.95 5.46
N ALA A 59 12.29 10.03 6.11
CA ALA A 59 11.15 9.99 7.03
C ALA A 59 9.82 9.69 6.35
N SER A 60 9.60 10.14 5.10
CA SER A 60 8.36 9.83 4.38
C SER A 60 8.26 8.37 3.94
N ILE A 61 9.37 7.63 3.88
CA ILE A 61 9.36 6.21 3.47
C ILE A 61 8.47 5.37 4.39
N ALA A 62 8.51 5.59 5.71
CA ALA A 62 7.66 4.83 6.64
C ALA A 62 6.16 5.12 6.40
N PHE A 63 5.81 6.36 6.09
CA PHE A 63 4.44 6.72 5.70
C PHE A 63 4.04 6.05 4.39
N LEU A 64 4.86 6.18 3.35
CA LEU A 64 4.64 5.54 2.05
C LEU A 64 4.46 4.04 2.22
N ALA A 65 5.24 3.44 3.13
CA ALA A 65 5.23 2.02 3.40
C ALA A 65 3.92 1.49 3.98
N ASP A 66 3.07 2.35 4.56
CA ASP A 66 1.80 2.00 5.20
C ASP A 66 0.59 2.59 4.43
N THR A 67 0.81 3.13 3.21
CA THR A 67 -0.25 3.81 2.41
C THR A 67 -0.87 2.96 1.31
N PHE A 68 -0.48 1.69 1.18
CA PHE A 68 -1.02 0.78 0.19
C PHE A 68 -2.42 0.27 0.58
N ILE A 69 -3.15 -0.28 -0.38
CA ILE A 69 -4.44 -0.90 -0.08
C ILE A 69 -4.23 -2.18 0.74
N ASN A 70 -5.06 -2.42 1.75
CA ASN A 70 -5.05 -3.70 2.46
C ASN A 70 -5.30 -4.83 1.47
N LEU A 71 -4.29 -5.67 1.26
CA LEU A 71 -4.25 -6.64 0.15
C LEU A 71 -5.46 -7.57 0.11
N PRO A 72 -6.02 -8.08 1.23
CA PRO A 72 -7.25 -8.90 1.18
C PRO A 72 -8.44 -8.22 0.47
N SER A 73 -8.45 -6.89 0.38
CA SER A 73 -9.48 -6.14 -0.37
C SER A 73 -9.41 -6.35 -1.89
N LEU A 74 -8.29 -6.87 -2.40
CA LEU A 74 -8.07 -7.19 -3.80
C LEU A 74 -8.61 -8.56 -4.20
N LEU A 75 -9.00 -9.39 -3.22
CA LEU A 75 -9.64 -10.68 -3.51
C LEU A 75 -10.91 -10.46 -4.34
N PRO A 76 -11.18 -11.33 -5.33
CA PRO A 76 -12.47 -11.44 -5.97
C PRO A 76 -13.58 -11.69 -4.95
N GLN A 77 -14.77 -11.15 -5.19
CA GLN A 77 -15.90 -11.26 -4.24
C GLN A 77 -16.22 -12.72 -3.87
N SER A 78 -16.08 -13.65 -4.81
CA SER A 78 -16.29 -15.09 -4.61
C SER A 78 -15.32 -15.74 -3.63
N GLU A 79 -14.16 -15.13 -3.37
CA GLU A 79 -13.06 -15.71 -2.60
C GLU A 79 -12.85 -15.03 -1.25
N ARG A 80 -13.58 -13.95 -0.97
CA ARG A 80 -13.42 -13.15 0.25
C ARG A 80 -13.85 -13.86 1.53
N GLY A 81 -14.53 -15.01 1.45
CA GLY A 81 -14.94 -15.76 2.63
C GLY A 81 -15.79 -14.95 3.63
N GLY A 82 -16.56 -13.98 3.16
CA GLY A 82 -17.33 -13.06 4.02
C GLY A 82 -16.62 -11.77 4.41
N LEU A 83 -15.36 -11.56 4.02
CA LEU A 83 -14.67 -10.28 4.16
C LEU A 83 -15.36 -9.20 3.31
N ILE A 84 -15.90 -8.18 3.98
CA ILE A 84 -16.48 -6.99 3.34
C ILE A 84 -15.51 -5.83 3.58
N PRO A 85 -14.73 -5.38 2.57
CA PRO A 85 -13.68 -4.37 2.78
C PRO A 85 -14.16 -3.07 3.41
N SER A 86 -15.41 -2.64 3.13
CA SER A 86 -16.00 -1.44 3.72
C SER A 86 -16.40 -1.59 5.19
N GLU A 87 -16.51 -2.82 5.67
CA GLU A 87 -16.90 -3.18 7.04
C GLU A 87 -15.75 -3.86 7.81
N THR A 88 -14.56 -3.92 7.20
CA THR A 88 -13.37 -4.53 7.78
C THR A 88 -12.35 -3.46 8.14
N TRP A 89 -11.83 -3.53 9.35
CA TRP A 89 -10.69 -2.78 9.83
C TRP A 89 -9.42 -3.62 9.73
N PHE A 90 -8.32 -2.98 9.34
CA PHE A 90 -7.05 -3.63 9.12
C PHE A 90 -5.95 -3.00 10.00
N PRO A 91 -5.87 -3.32 11.30
CA PRO A 91 -4.83 -2.77 12.15
C PRO A 91 -3.47 -3.36 11.81
N THR A 92 -2.53 -2.50 11.42
CA THR A 92 -1.11 -2.83 11.34
C THR A 92 -0.58 -3.16 12.74
N MET A 93 -0.07 -4.38 12.90
CA MET A 93 0.48 -4.88 14.16
C MET A 93 1.99 -4.64 14.23
N THR A 94 2.67 -4.87 13.10
CA THR A 94 4.11 -4.63 12.96
C THR A 94 4.39 -4.07 11.58
N LEU A 95 5.25 -3.07 11.51
CA LEU A 95 5.83 -2.54 10.28
C LEU A 95 7.34 -2.52 10.45
N VAL A 96 8.05 -3.16 9.54
CA VAL A 96 9.52 -3.14 9.47
C VAL A 96 9.89 -2.53 8.14
N THR A 97 10.68 -1.46 8.16
CA THR A 97 11.18 -0.79 6.95
C THR A 97 12.68 -0.92 6.87
N GLU A 98 13.17 -1.30 5.70
CA GLU A 98 14.59 -1.40 5.40
C GLU A 98 14.94 -0.43 4.28
N PHE A 99 15.87 0.50 4.56
CA PHE A 99 16.39 1.43 3.55
C PHE A 99 17.47 0.73 2.74
N LYS A 100 17.27 0.63 1.42
CA LYS A 100 18.14 -0.14 0.51
C LYS A 100 19.11 0.76 -0.26
N ALA A 101 18.68 1.97 -0.62
CA ALA A 101 19.48 2.93 -1.37
C ALA A 101 19.15 4.37 -0.95
N PRO A 102 20.07 5.33 -1.16
CA PRO A 102 19.76 6.74 -0.95
C PRO A 102 18.68 7.20 -1.93
N ILE A 103 17.84 8.15 -1.49
CA ILE A 103 16.88 8.82 -2.36
C ILE A 103 17.68 9.69 -3.34
N PRO A 104 17.48 9.53 -4.67
CA PRO A 104 18.22 10.30 -5.65
C PRO A 104 17.90 11.80 -5.54
N ALA A 105 18.88 12.64 -5.88
CA ALA A 105 18.64 14.06 -6.10
C ALA A 105 17.81 14.29 -7.38
N LEU A 106 17.23 15.48 -7.50
CA LEU A 106 16.53 15.90 -8.72
C LEU A 106 17.43 15.73 -9.94
N SER A 107 16.94 15.00 -10.94
CA SER A 107 17.63 14.78 -12.21
C SER A 107 16.60 14.51 -13.31
N GLU A 108 17.04 14.52 -14.57
CA GLU A 108 16.17 14.18 -15.72
C GLU A 108 15.62 12.73 -15.67
N LYS A 109 16.20 11.90 -14.80
CA LYS A 109 15.90 10.48 -14.66
C LYS A 109 15.04 10.14 -13.43
N HIS A 110 14.93 11.08 -12.48
CA HIS A 110 14.31 10.80 -11.19
C HIS A 110 13.42 11.95 -10.72
N ALA A 111 12.15 11.61 -10.49
CA ALA A 111 11.18 12.44 -9.79
C ALA A 111 11.61 12.66 -8.34
N THR A 112 11.22 13.80 -7.76
CA THR A 112 11.50 14.11 -6.35
C THR A 112 10.28 13.91 -5.47
N ARG A 113 9.06 13.95 -6.02
CA ARG A 113 7.80 13.82 -5.28
C ARG A 113 7.04 12.53 -5.59
N THR A 114 7.44 11.80 -6.62
CA THR A 114 6.79 10.56 -7.05
C THR A 114 7.66 9.35 -6.78
N VAL A 115 7.03 8.28 -6.29
CA VAL A 115 7.61 6.93 -6.13
C VAL A 115 6.69 5.88 -6.70
N GLY A 116 7.27 4.76 -7.11
CA GLY A 116 6.53 3.52 -7.38
C GLY A 116 6.37 2.76 -6.07
N LEU A 117 5.15 2.33 -5.77
CA LEU A 117 4.86 1.41 -4.68
C LEU A 117 4.42 0.09 -5.29
N TYR A 118 5.05 -0.99 -4.86
CA TYR A 118 4.70 -2.35 -5.24
C TYR A 118 4.49 -3.16 -3.96
N ALA A 119 3.33 -3.78 -3.80
CA ALA A 119 2.97 -4.59 -2.64
C ALA A 119 2.57 -5.99 -3.07
N THR A 120 2.98 -6.99 -2.29
CA THR A 120 2.57 -8.39 -2.44
C THR A 120 2.19 -8.98 -1.08
N GLY A 121 1.33 -9.98 -1.08
CA GLY A 121 0.92 -10.67 0.14
C GLY A 121 0.45 -12.06 -0.18
N THR A 122 0.89 -13.03 0.61
CA THR A 122 0.72 -14.45 0.29
C THR A 122 -0.17 -15.16 1.31
N PHE A 123 -0.14 -14.73 2.56
CA PHE A 123 -0.81 -15.40 3.65
C PHE A 123 -2.01 -14.59 4.12
N TRP A 124 -3.12 -15.29 4.30
CA TRP A 124 -4.28 -14.79 5.03
C TRP A 124 -4.88 -15.96 5.81
N GLY A 125 -4.88 -15.84 7.14
CA GLY A 125 -5.16 -16.97 8.02
C GLY A 125 -6.18 -16.66 9.12
N GLU A 126 -7.04 -17.64 9.37
CA GLU A 126 -7.93 -17.70 10.53
C GLU A 126 -7.15 -17.86 11.85
N PRO A 127 -7.70 -17.45 13.02
CA PRO A 127 -9.06 -16.97 13.27
C PRO A 127 -9.26 -15.44 13.19
N GLN A 128 -8.22 -14.65 12.89
CA GLN A 128 -8.26 -13.17 12.96
C GLN A 128 -7.82 -12.51 11.64
N GLY A 129 -7.92 -13.27 10.54
CA GLY A 129 -7.48 -12.81 9.22
C GLY A 129 -6.06 -12.25 9.23
N ARG A 130 -5.13 -12.90 9.94
CA ARG A 130 -3.72 -12.48 9.97
C ARG A 130 -3.18 -12.55 8.55
N HIS A 131 -2.65 -11.45 8.06
CA HIS A 131 -2.02 -11.40 6.75
C HIS A 131 -0.73 -10.62 6.78
N ASP A 132 0.16 -11.02 5.88
CA ASP A 132 1.41 -10.35 5.63
C ASP A 132 1.27 -9.41 4.42
N SER A 133 2.18 -8.45 4.35
CA SER A 133 2.43 -7.70 3.14
C SER A 133 3.92 -7.43 3.04
N TYR A 134 4.48 -7.66 1.87
CA TYR A 134 5.79 -7.19 1.47
C TYR A 134 5.62 -6.02 0.52
N LEU A 135 6.35 -4.95 0.75
CA LEU A 135 6.29 -3.74 -0.05
C LEU A 135 7.69 -3.33 -0.51
N GLU A 136 7.75 -2.80 -1.72
CA GLU A 136 8.90 -2.15 -2.28
C GLU A 136 8.54 -0.70 -2.63
N VAL A 137 9.46 0.21 -2.33
CA VAL A 137 9.43 1.61 -2.73
C VAL A 137 10.51 1.83 -3.78
N TRP A 138 10.09 2.22 -4.97
CA TRP A 138 10.94 2.41 -6.14
C TRP A 138 11.01 3.88 -6.52
N THR A 139 12.14 4.29 -7.10
CA THR A 139 12.24 5.59 -7.76
C THR A 139 11.22 5.70 -8.91
N ALA A 140 10.82 6.93 -9.25
CA ALA A 140 9.96 7.21 -10.39
C ALA A 140 10.71 8.05 -11.42
N PRO A 141 10.46 7.85 -12.73
CA PRO A 141 11.17 8.56 -13.79
C PRO A 141 10.70 10.01 -13.94
N SER A 142 9.47 10.31 -13.55
CA SER A 142 8.88 11.66 -13.63
C SER A 142 7.74 11.83 -12.63
N GLU A 143 7.30 13.07 -12.46
CA GLU A 143 6.06 13.38 -11.75
C GLU A 143 4.83 12.97 -12.59
N LEU A 144 3.75 12.59 -11.93
CA LEU A 144 2.51 12.15 -12.59
C LEU A 144 1.92 13.26 -13.46
N ARG A 145 1.75 12.94 -14.74
CA ARG A 145 1.17 13.82 -15.79
C ARG A 145 2.02 15.05 -16.12
N GLU A 146 3.25 15.15 -15.62
CA GLU A 146 4.16 16.27 -15.88
C GLU A 146 5.38 15.85 -16.74
N GLY A 147 5.55 14.55 -17.03
CA GLY A 147 6.67 14.01 -17.80
C GLY A 147 6.26 13.27 -19.09
N ILE A 148 7.27 12.95 -19.90
CA ILE A 148 7.17 12.08 -21.07
C ILE A 148 7.93 10.79 -20.73
N ASP A 149 7.33 9.63 -21.03
CA ASP A 149 8.00 8.34 -20.88
C ASP A 149 9.29 8.33 -21.69
N GLN A 150 10.44 8.36 -21.01
CA GLN A 150 11.73 8.25 -21.66
C GLN A 150 12.01 6.80 -22.00
N ALA A 151 12.53 6.53 -23.20
CA ALA A 151 12.96 5.18 -23.55
C ALA A 151 14.03 4.70 -22.56
N GLY A 152 13.89 3.46 -22.05
CA GLY A 152 14.83 2.90 -21.07
C GLY A 152 14.67 3.42 -19.64
N TRP A 153 13.59 4.15 -19.31
CA TRP A 153 13.41 4.68 -17.94
C TRP A 153 13.47 3.62 -16.83
N ARG A 154 13.13 2.37 -17.15
CA ARG A 154 13.22 1.23 -16.22
C ARG A 154 14.66 0.87 -15.84
N ASP A 155 15.63 1.15 -16.70
CA ASP A 155 17.04 0.82 -16.46
C ASP A 155 17.65 1.71 -15.36
N ASP A 156 17.11 2.93 -15.20
CA ASP A 156 17.47 3.86 -14.13
C ASP A 156 16.60 3.69 -12.87
N GLN A 157 15.58 2.84 -12.92
CA GLN A 157 14.70 2.61 -11.77
C GLN A 157 15.38 1.68 -10.75
N PHE A 158 15.36 2.07 -9.47
CA PHE A 158 15.88 1.21 -8.40
C PHE A 158 15.05 1.30 -7.12
N CYS A 159 15.09 0.22 -6.34
CA CYS A 159 14.40 0.11 -5.06
C CYS A 159 15.17 0.91 -4.00
N ILE A 160 14.50 1.88 -3.37
CA ILE A 160 15.08 2.72 -2.32
C ILE A 160 14.77 2.18 -0.92
N ALA A 161 13.67 1.44 -0.76
CA ALA A 161 13.32 0.81 0.49
C ALA A 161 12.39 -0.38 0.29
N THR A 162 12.43 -1.32 1.23
CA THR A 162 11.45 -2.40 1.33
C THR A 162 10.78 -2.33 2.69
N ALA A 163 9.58 -2.91 2.81
CA ALA A 163 8.92 -3.05 4.08
C ALA A 163 8.18 -4.38 4.18
N THR A 164 8.07 -4.90 5.40
CA THR A 164 7.18 -6.01 5.73
C THR A 164 6.19 -5.56 6.78
N GLN A 165 4.93 -5.90 6.56
CA GLN A 165 3.83 -5.57 7.44
C GLN A 165 3.09 -6.83 7.87
N MET A 166 2.71 -6.90 9.13
CA MET A 166 1.71 -7.88 9.61
C MET A 166 0.48 -7.13 10.08
N THR A 167 -0.68 -7.57 9.60
CA THR A 167 -1.96 -6.90 9.81
C THR A 167 -3.03 -7.94 10.15
N LEU A 168 -4.07 -7.51 10.87
CA LEU A 168 -5.26 -8.34 11.15
C LEU A 168 -6.41 -7.92 10.24
N SER A 169 -7.39 -8.79 10.03
CA SER A 169 -8.69 -8.40 9.46
C SER A 169 -9.74 -8.54 10.54
N LEU A 170 -10.23 -7.42 11.06
CA LEU A 170 -11.20 -7.37 12.14
C LEU A 170 -12.49 -6.69 11.68
N PRO A 171 -13.67 -7.12 12.15
CA PRO A 171 -14.91 -6.39 11.91
C PRO A 171 -14.82 -4.96 12.47
N MET A 172 -15.32 -3.97 11.73
CA MET A 172 -15.30 -2.55 12.12
C MET A 172 -16.01 -2.30 13.46
N GLU A 173 -16.97 -3.14 13.84
CA GLU A 173 -17.70 -3.08 15.11
C GLU A 173 -16.76 -3.12 16.31
N VAL A 174 -15.66 -3.88 16.21
CA VAL A 174 -14.66 -3.98 17.28
C VAL A 174 -14.01 -2.62 17.55
N ASN A 175 -13.69 -1.89 16.48
CA ASN A 175 -13.09 -0.56 16.58
C ASN A 175 -14.12 0.48 17.07
N ALA A 176 -15.33 0.47 16.48
CA ALA A 176 -16.41 1.37 16.87
C ALA A 176 -16.85 1.19 18.33
N GLY A 177 -16.83 -0.05 18.83
CA GLY A 177 -17.07 -0.35 20.24
C GLY A 177 -16.05 0.34 21.13
N ARG A 178 -14.74 0.16 20.87
CA ARG A 178 -13.66 0.78 21.67
C ARG A 178 -13.72 2.32 21.67
N ALA A 179 -13.96 2.93 20.51
CA ALA A 179 -14.08 4.38 20.40
C ALA A 179 -15.20 4.97 21.29
N LYS A 180 -16.30 4.22 21.51
CA LYS A 180 -17.37 4.62 22.43
C LYS A 180 -17.00 4.45 23.90
N TYR A 181 -16.19 3.45 24.24
CA TYR A 181 -15.71 3.23 25.61
C TYR A 181 -14.65 4.27 26.04
N ASP A 182 -13.77 4.67 25.13
CA ASP A 182 -12.68 5.61 25.39
C ASP A 182 -13.10 7.08 25.25
N ALA A 183 -14.34 7.36 24.84
CA ALA A 183 -14.88 8.70 24.81
C ALA A 183 -14.92 9.27 26.25
N PRO A 184 -14.35 10.46 26.52
CA PRO A 184 -14.38 11.05 27.84
C PRO A 184 -15.84 11.16 28.28
N LYS A 185 -16.21 10.46 29.35
CA LYS A 185 -17.52 10.63 29.99
C LYS A 185 -17.61 12.11 30.38
N SER A 186 -18.46 12.87 29.69
CA SER A 186 -18.69 14.25 30.07
C SER A 186 -19.19 14.24 31.51
N LYS A 187 -18.40 14.79 32.43
CA LYS A 187 -18.88 15.07 33.78
C LYS A 187 -19.94 16.17 33.63
N LEU A 188 -21.21 15.76 33.66
CA LEU A 188 -22.31 16.61 34.07
C LEU A 188 -22.26 16.74 35.60
#